data_AF-A0A954P751-F1
#
_entry.id   AF-A0A954P751-F1
#
_cell.length_a   1.000
_cell.length_b   1.000
_cell.length_c   1.000
_cell.angle_alpha   90.00
_cell.angle_beta   90.00
_cell.angle_gamma   90.00
#
_symmetry.space_group_name_H-M   'P 1'
#
loop_
_entity.id
_entity.type
_entity.pdbx_description
1 polymer ?
#
loop_
_entity_poly.entity_id
_entity_poly.type
_entity_poly.pdbx_seq_one_letter_code
_entity_poly.pdbx_strand_id
1 'polypeptide(L)'
;RPSHIRQDQWRGRCPLCSPNTTQDATHACFSVHITRHIFRCFRCHRSGNALDLWAEISHQSIYFATINLCQNLAIEPIPQIAQPKPKP
;
A
#
# COMPACT_ATOMS: atom_id res chain seq x y z
N ARG A 1 11.42 6.03 -0.95
CA ARG A 1 12.52 5.57 -0.05
C ARG A 1 12.26 6.11 1.35
N PRO A 2 12.37 5.30 2.41
CA PRO A 2 12.24 5.77 3.79
C PRO A 2 13.34 6.78 4.12
N SER A 3 13.02 7.80 4.91
CA SER A 3 13.97 8.80 5.42
C SER A 3 14.54 8.40 6.79
N HIS A 4 13.80 7.61 7.58
CA HIS A 4 14.27 7.08 8.86
C HIS A 4 13.90 5.61 9.02
N ILE A 5 14.84 4.81 9.52
CA ILE A 5 14.66 3.39 9.81
C ILE A 5 15.10 3.14 11.25
N ARG A 6 14.22 2.55 12.06
CA ARG A 6 14.47 2.11 13.44
C ARG A 6 13.93 0.69 13.57
N GLN A 7 14.81 -0.31 13.43
CA GLN A 7 14.42 -1.72 13.39
C GLN A 7 13.30 -1.92 12.36
N ASP A 8 12.14 -2.41 12.81
CA ASP A 8 11.00 -2.71 11.96
C ASP A 8 10.14 -1.48 11.63
N GLN A 9 10.40 -0.35 12.28
CA GLN A 9 9.67 0.89 12.08
C GLN A 9 10.38 1.79 11.09
N TRP A 10 9.79 1.96 9.91
CA TRP A 10 10.29 2.81 8.84
C TRP A 10 9.41 4.04 8.71
N ARG A 11 10.00 5.21 8.46
CA ARG A 11 9.27 6.47 8.27
C ARG A 11 9.73 7.19 7.01
N GLY A 12 8.82 7.96 6.40
CA GLY A 12 9.11 8.74 5.20
C GLY A 12 7.94 9.59 4.74
N ARG A 13 8.04 10.05 3.50
CA ARG A 13 6.94 10.74 2.80
C ARG A 13 5.81 9.76 2.52
N CYS A 14 4.56 10.22 2.66
CA CYS A 14 3.41 9.44 2.26
C CYS A 14 3.26 9.47 0.74
N PRO A 15 3.21 8.32 0.04
CA PRO A 15 3.04 8.29 -1.41
C PRO A 15 1.63 8.70 -1.85
N LEU A 16 0.66 8.71 -0.93
CA LEU A 16 -0.74 9.02 -1.23
C LEU A 16 -1.11 10.49 -0.97
N CYS A 17 -0.27 11.24 -0.26
CA CYS A 17 -0.50 12.66 -0.04
C CYS A 17 0.02 13.45 -1.23
N SER A 18 -0.82 14.26 -1.87
CA SER A 18 -0.34 15.31 -2.76
C SER A 18 0.46 16.33 -1.94
N PRO A 19 1.66 16.74 -2.37
CA PRO A 19 2.37 17.84 -1.75
C PRO A 19 1.62 19.14 -2.05
N ASN A 20 0.86 19.66 -1.09
CA ASN A 20 0.17 20.94 -1.24
C ASN A 20 1.10 22.15 -1.04
N THR A 21 2.28 21.93 -0.44
CA THR A 21 3.34 22.93 -0.25
C THR A 21 4.74 22.28 -0.24
N THR A 22 5.79 23.08 -0.40
CA THR A 22 7.19 22.65 -0.29
C THR A 22 7.59 22.23 1.13
N GLN A 23 7.01 22.84 2.17
CA GLN A 23 7.20 22.41 3.56
C GLN A 23 6.59 21.03 3.82
N ASP A 24 5.41 20.75 3.24
CA ASP A 24 4.74 19.46 3.37
C ASP A 24 5.50 18.29 2.78
N ALA A 25 6.35 18.55 1.79
CA ALA A 25 7.22 17.53 1.20
C ALA A 25 8.30 17.05 2.18
N THR A 26 8.66 17.81 3.22
CA THR A 26 9.80 17.43 4.10
C THR A 26 9.42 16.56 5.29
N HIS A 27 8.13 16.49 5.68
CA HIS A 27 7.73 15.78 6.88
C HIS A 27 7.55 14.27 6.68
N ALA A 28 8.18 13.48 7.57
CA ALA A 28 8.03 12.04 7.65
C ALA A 28 6.70 11.62 8.30
N CYS A 29 5.58 11.93 7.63
CA CYS A 29 4.22 11.65 8.12
C CYS A 29 3.75 10.22 7.89
N PHE A 30 4.48 9.44 7.09
CA PHE A 30 4.18 8.05 6.77
C PHE A 30 5.05 7.11 7.59
N SER A 31 4.44 6.08 8.18
CA SER A 31 5.11 5.08 9.00
C SER A 31 4.70 3.69 8.55
N VAL A 32 5.67 2.79 8.43
CA VAL A 32 5.48 1.38 8.07
C VAL A 32 6.10 0.53 9.16
N HIS A 33 5.40 -0.49 9.62
CA HIS A 33 5.96 -1.54 10.46
C HIS A 33 6.10 -2.82 9.64
N ILE A 34 7.32 -3.16 9.22
CA ILE A 34 7.56 -4.21 8.22
C ILE A 34 7.14 -5.60 8.71
N THR A 35 7.43 -5.95 9.96
CA THR A 35 7.08 -7.26 10.55
C THR A 35 5.58 -7.44 10.78
N ARG A 36 4.86 -6.34 11.05
CA ARG A 36 3.41 -6.36 11.21
C ARG A 36 2.69 -6.18 9.88
N HIS A 37 3.42 -5.94 8.78
CA HIS A 37 2.88 -5.68 7.45
C HIS A 37 1.81 -4.57 7.41
N ILE A 38 1.97 -3.52 8.23
CA ILE A 38 1.03 -2.40 8.31
C ILE A 38 1.69 -1.05 8.01
N PHE A 39 0.90 -0.11 7.51
CA PHE A 39 1.26 1.28 7.36
C PHE A 39 0.22 2.22 7.99
N ARG A 40 0.66 3.44 8.30
CA ARG A 40 -0.22 4.55 8.66
C ARG A 40 0.39 5.87 8.21
N CYS A 41 -0.42 6.72 7.59
CA CYS A 41 -0.12 8.13 7.42
C CYS A 41 -0.79 8.94 8.53
N PHE A 42 -0.01 9.71 9.28
CA PHE A 42 -0.53 10.59 10.33
C PHE A 42 -1.13 11.89 9.80
N ARG A 43 -1.06 12.14 8.48
CA ARG A 43 -1.59 13.34 7.82
C ARG A 43 -2.91 13.09 7.09
N CYS A 44 -2.95 12.17 6.13
CA CYS A 44 -4.19 11.84 5.42
C CYS A 44 -4.99 10.72 6.10
N HIS A 45 -4.55 10.25 7.26
CA HIS A 45 -5.19 9.21 8.07
C HIS A 45 -5.38 7.84 7.40
N ARG A 46 -4.98 7.66 6.15
CA ARG A 46 -4.94 6.34 5.50
C ARG A 46 -3.99 5.38 6.20
N SER A 47 -4.43 4.14 6.31
CA SER A 47 -3.74 3.04 6.95
C SER A 47 -4.24 1.72 6.38
N GLY A 48 -3.46 0.67 6.53
CA GLY A 48 -3.80 -0.66 6.03
C GLY A 48 -2.55 -1.52 5.94
N ASN A 49 -2.62 -2.57 5.15
CA ASN A 49 -1.50 -3.44 4.81
C ASN A 49 -0.85 -3.04 3.47
N ALA A 50 0.10 -3.84 2.99
CA ALA A 50 0.78 -3.60 1.72
C ALA A 50 -0.14 -3.62 0.49
N LEU A 51 -1.17 -4.47 0.48
CA LEU A 51 -2.14 -4.55 -0.61
C LEU A 51 -3.09 -3.35 -0.62
N ASP A 52 -3.53 -2.90 0.56
CA ASP A 52 -4.33 -1.67 0.69
C ASP A 52 -3.55 -0.47 0.15
N LEU A 53 -2.25 -0.38 0.48
CA LEU A 53 -1.37 0.66 -0.03
C LEU A 53 -1.24 0.60 -1.55
N TRP A 54 -1.07 -0.60 -2.11
CA TRP A 54 -0.94 -0.78 -3.56
C TRP A 54 -2.23 -0.40 -4.28
N ALA A 55 -3.39 -0.82 -3.77
CA ALA A 55 -4.70 -0.49 -4.32
C ALA A 55 -4.95 1.03 -4.36
N GLU A 56 -4.57 1.75 -3.30
CA GLU A 56 -4.67 3.20 -3.25
C GLU A 56 -3.72 3.89 -4.26
N ILE A 57 -2.51 3.36 -4.44
CA ILE A 57 -1.53 3.91 -5.40
C ILE A 57 -1.96 3.63 -6.85
N SER A 58 -2.46 2.43 -7.14
CA SER A 58 -2.85 2.02 -8.49
C SER A 58 -4.27 2.47 -8.87
N HIS A 59 -5.03 3.03 -7.91
CA HIS A 59 -6.43 3.42 -8.07
C HIS A 59 -7.32 2.25 -8.56
N GLN A 60 -7.07 1.06 -8.01
CA GLN A 60 -7.79 -0.16 -8.35
C GLN A 60 -8.53 -0.72 -7.13
N SER A 61 -9.57 -1.53 -7.35
CA SER A 61 -10.12 -2.34 -6.27
C SER A 61 -9.08 -3.36 -5.79
N ILE A 62 -9.21 -3.83 -4.54
CA ILE A 62 -8.22 -4.73 -3.92
C ILE A 62 -7.92 -5.98 -4.78
N TYR A 63 -8.92 -6.53 -5.46
CA TYR A 63 -8.75 -7.69 -6.32
C TYR A 63 -7.88 -7.38 -7.53
N PHE A 64 -8.22 -6.32 -8.28
CA PHE A 64 -7.44 -5.91 -9.45
C PHE A 64 -6.04 -5.44 -9.05
N ALA A 65 -5.90 -4.77 -7.91
CA ALA A 65 -4.61 -4.40 -7.34
C ALA A 65 -3.75 -5.62 -7.02
N THR A 66 -4.35 -6.69 -6.48
CA THR A 66 -3.64 -7.95 -6.19
C THR A 66 -3.16 -8.61 -7.47
N ILE A 67 -4.02 -8.73 -8.49
CA ILE A 67 -3.64 -9.26 -9.82
C ILE A 67 -2.49 -8.43 -10.40
N ASN A 68 -2.64 -7.10 -10.41
CA ASN A 68 -1.65 -6.18 -10.93
C ASN A 68 -0.31 -6.30 -10.19
N LEU A 69 -0.32 -6.47 -8.87
CA LEU A 69 0.88 -6.68 -8.08
C LEU A 69 1.56 -8.01 -8.41
N CYS A 70 0.80 -9.11 -8.51
CA CYS A 70 1.34 -10.42 -8.90
C CYS A 70 2.02 -10.36 -10.27
N GLN A 71 1.39 -9.71 -11.25
CA GLN A 71 1.94 -9.52 -12.59
C GLN A 71 3.25 -8.70 -12.57
N ASN A 72 3.28 -7.59 -11.83
CA ASN A 72 4.48 -6.76 -11.69
C ASN A 72 5.65 -7.49 -10.99
N LEU A 73 5.35 -8.47 -10.15
CA LEU A 73 6.34 -9.28 -9.43
C LEU A 73 6.64 -10.63 -10.09
N ALA A 74 6.04 -10.92 -11.26
CA ALA A 74 6.11 -12.22 -11.94
C ALA A 74 5.77 -13.42 -11.02
N ILE A 75 4.74 -13.24 -10.17
CA ILE A 75 4.24 -14.28 -9.26
C ILE A 75 3.10 -15.03 -9.94
N GLU A 76 3.24 -16.35 -10.04
CA GLU A 76 2.23 -17.29 -10.54
C GLU A 76 1.89 -18.35 -9.47
N PRO A 77 0.64 -18.84 -9.39
CA PRO A 77 -0.49 -18.46 -10.22
C PRO A 77 -1.16 -17.15 -9.76
N ILE A 78 -1.69 -16.39 -10.72
CA ILE A 78 -2.52 -15.22 -10.41
C ILE A 78 -3.78 -15.63 -9.61
N PRO A 79 -4.11 -14.95 -8.49
CA PRO A 79 -5.31 -15.24 -7.70
C PRO A 79 -6.59 -15.10 -8.53
N GLN A 80 -7.46 -16.11 -8.44
CA GLN A 80 -8.79 -16.09 -9.06
C GLN A 80 -9.86 -16.07 -7.97
N ILE A 81 -10.85 -15.20 -8.10
CA ILE A 81 -12.07 -15.32 -7.29
C ILE A 81 -12.81 -16.55 -7.83
N ALA A 82 -13.06 -17.54 -6.97
CA ALA A 82 -13.86 -18.70 -7.32
C ALA A 82 -15.20 -18.22 -7.86
N GLN A 83 -15.51 -18.57 -9.12
CA GLN A 83 -16.83 -18.28 -9.65
C GLN A 83 -17.87 -19.06 -8.82
N PRO A 84 -18.99 -18.43 -8.42
CA PRO A 84 -20.05 -19.15 -7.75
C PRO A 84 -20.51 -20.28 -8.68
N LYS A 85 -20.53 -21.52 -8.16
CA LYS A 85 -21.08 -22.65 -8.91
C LYS A 85 -22.53 -22.30 -9.29
N PRO A 86 -22.95 -22.49 -10.55
CA PRO A 86 -24.35 -22.33 -10.89
C PRO A 86 -25.18 -23.25 -9.99
N LYS A 87 -26.23 -22.70 -9.38
CA LYS A 87 -27.21 -23.53 -8.66
C LYS A 87 -27.88 -24.48 -9.68
N PRO A 88 -28.09 -25.75 -9.33
CA PRO A 88 -28.80 -26.69 -10.20
C PRO A 88 -30.22 -26.23 -10.49
#